data_AF-A0A1G5GSI0-F1
#
_entry.id   AF-A0A1G5GSI0-F1
#
_cell.length_a   1.000
_cell.length_b   1.000
_cell.length_c   1.000
_cell.angle_alpha   90.00
_cell.angle_beta   90.00
_cell.angle_gamma   90.00
#
_symmetry.space_group_name_H-M   'P 1'
#
loop_
_entity.id
_entity.type
_entity.pdbx_description
1 polymer ?
#
loop_
_entity_poly.entity_id
_entity_poly.type
_entity_poly.pdbx_seq_one_letter_code
_entity_poly.pdbx_strand_id
1 'polypeptide(L)'
;MINNDGNIRESTPVTDLSNDPGDETQRRFRYQHTFTTLIAINMYAGRLPYKELYCEHHEDILAVAEDGTYHGIQIKTKQLKDGAFDLNDAAIKGSLLRFVDHSKKFPGSFSRFVIISNCPCRDDSTGKSLINLLKQVKNGTKENFSPRELSNYIQLMATEKDVEVEFILEVLHKTEFMNGPGLNDIDSKVIDEHLGKLPECHGTGIEKLRIIHRRLCEKMHQASSKLLENAVEDYVALAGGIPSLVAEEINSKRITKQMIEKLVSENINSNLFLSSRTDFSDIPQAHSSQLMRYKMASGFIDVEDIEMVDDLRVDAEEFFIGNSYKVSDRSTYLKEFNQIKRIVINESREAKSRLKKENTPYGTEMLHEIEDRLRDITRYRPNDVFECPYEILKGLVGILTNDCKISFSKEPLGGWIENVNVSN
;
A
#
# COMPACT_ATOMS: atom_id res chain seq x y z
N MET A 1 -5.89 39.29 -0.51
CA MET A 1 -5.13 39.51 0.74
C MET A 1 -4.12 40.62 0.49
N ILE A 2 -4.15 41.69 1.28
CA ILE A 2 -3.23 42.84 1.18
C ILE A 2 -2.04 42.54 2.10
N ASN A 3 -0.82 42.59 1.58
CA ASN A 3 0.38 42.53 2.42
C ASN A 3 0.68 43.91 3.04
N ASN A 4 1.51 43.94 4.09
CA ASN A 4 1.89 45.14 4.85
C ASN A 4 2.43 46.34 4.04
N ASP A 5 2.67 46.18 2.73
CA ASP A 5 3.16 47.21 1.81
C ASP A 5 2.07 47.80 0.89
N GLY A 6 0.79 47.48 1.10
CA GLY A 6 -0.33 48.14 0.40
C GLY A 6 -0.55 47.73 -1.06
N ASN A 7 0.23 46.81 -1.61
CA ASN A 7 0.01 46.30 -2.97
C ASN A 7 -1.10 45.24 -3.02
N ILE A 8 -2.04 45.43 -3.95
CA ILE A 8 -3.06 44.44 -4.30
C ILE A 8 -2.34 43.28 -4.99
N ARG A 9 -2.26 42.12 -4.33
CA ARG A 9 -1.84 40.87 -4.99
C ARG A 9 -2.86 40.57 -6.08
N GLU A 10 -2.49 40.75 -7.35
CA GLU A 10 -3.28 40.26 -8.48
C GLU A 10 -3.50 38.76 -8.30
N SER A 11 -4.76 38.34 -8.19
CA SER A 11 -5.10 36.92 -8.13
C SER A 11 -4.91 36.32 -9.52
N THR A 12 -3.90 35.50 -9.68
CA THR A 12 -3.71 34.65 -10.86
C THR A 12 -4.39 33.30 -10.64
N PRO A 13 -4.72 32.55 -11.71
CA PRO A 13 -5.20 31.17 -11.59
C PRO A 13 -4.26 30.22 -10.81
N VAL A 14 -2.97 30.56 -10.65
CA VAL A 14 -2.00 29.77 -9.87
C VAL A 14 -2.03 30.12 -8.37
N THR A 15 -2.58 31.28 -8.02
CA THR A 15 -2.59 31.81 -6.64
C THR A 15 -3.97 31.87 -6.02
N ASP A 16 -5.02 31.64 -6.82
CA ASP A 16 -6.41 31.59 -6.35
C ASP A 16 -6.85 30.12 -6.24
N LEU A 17 -7.27 29.72 -5.04
CA LEU A 17 -7.59 28.32 -4.74
C LEU A 17 -8.99 28.01 -5.29
N SER A 18 -9.08 27.19 -6.33
CA SER A 18 -10.38 26.73 -6.84
C SER A 18 -11.04 25.80 -5.84
N ASN A 19 -12.33 26.01 -5.57
CA ASN A 19 -13.15 25.05 -4.80
C ASN A 19 -13.66 23.96 -5.74
N ASP A 20 -12.75 23.08 -6.19
CA ASP A 20 -13.02 22.01 -7.15
C ASP A 20 -13.77 20.84 -6.47
N PRO A 21 -14.99 20.48 -6.92
CA PRO A 21 -15.73 19.33 -6.38
C PRO A 21 -14.98 17.99 -6.51
N GLY A 22 -14.09 17.87 -7.50
CA GLY A 22 -13.22 16.73 -7.74
C GLY A 22 -12.21 16.52 -6.63
N ASP A 23 -11.54 17.59 -6.17
CA ASP A 23 -10.57 17.53 -5.06
C ASP A 23 -11.24 17.04 -3.79
N GLU A 24 -12.43 17.58 -3.48
CA GLU A 24 -13.22 17.19 -2.33
C GLU A 24 -13.68 15.72 -2.43
N THR A 25 -14.09 15.28 -3.62
CA THR A 25 -14.51 13.89 -3.86
C THR A 25 -13.34 12.92 -3.67
N GLN A 26 -12.17 13.20 -4.27
CA GLN A 26 -10.96 12.38 -4.11
C GLN A 26 -10.51 12.32 -2.65
N ARG A 27 -10.63 13.43 -1.92
CA ARG A 27 -10.31 13.48 -0.50
C ARG A 27 -11.20 12.56 0.35
N ARG A 28 -12.49 12.43 0.01
CA ARG A 28 -13.42 11.52 0.70
C ARG A 28 -13.10 10.06 0.41
N PHE A 29 -12.76 9.71 -0.83
CA PHE A 29 -12.29 8.36 -1.15
C PHE A 29 -10.98 8.04 -0.45
N ARG A 30 -10.03 8.99 -0.41
CA ARG A 30 -8.81 8.84 0.40
C ARG A 30 -9.13 8.54 1.86
N TYR A 31 -10.04 9.29 2.48
CA TYR A 31 -10.45 9.03 3.85
C TYR A 31 -10.96 7.60 4.04
N GLN A 32 -11.82 7.13 3.12
CA GLN A 32 -12.36 5.78 3.17
C GLN A 32 -11.24 4.71 3.07
N HIS A 33 -10.31 4.85 2.13
CA HIS A 33 -9.18 3.93 1.99
C HIS A 33 -8.27 3.96 3.23
N THR A 34 -7.97 5.15 3.75
CA THR A 34 -7.15 5.30 4.96
C THR A 34 -7.84 4.71 6.19
N PHE A 35 -9.17 4.87 6.34
CA PHE A 35 -9.90 4.25 7.43
C PHE A 35 -9.95 2.72 7.27
N THR A 36 -10.07 2.22 6.04
CA THR A 36 -9.97 0.78 5.76
C THR A 36 -8.60 0.23 6.17
N THR A 37 -7.52 0.98 5.88
CA THR A 37 -6.17 0.67 6.36
C THR A 37 -6.10 0.60 7.89
N LEU A 38 -6.74 1.53 8.61
CA LEU A 38 -6.84 1.48 10.07
C LEU A 38 -7.50 0.18 10.55
N ILE A 39 -8.62 -0.21 9.97
CA ILE A 39 -9.30 -1.47 10.33
C ILE A 39 -8.41 -2.67 10.01
N ALA A 40 -7.76 -2.69 8.85
CA ALA A 40 -6.88 -3.77 8.43
C ALA A 40 -5.67 -3.96 9.35
N ILE A 41 -5.05 -2.85 9.80
CA ILE A 41 -3.96 -2.88 10.79
C ILE A 41 -4.47 -3.43 12.13
N ASN A 42 -5.64 -3.00 12.61
CA ASN A 42 -6.18 -3.51 13.88
C ASN A 42 -6.66 -4.96 13.78
N MET A 43 -7.12 -5.41 12.61
CA MET A 43 -7.37 -6.82 12.31
C MET A 43 -6.08 -7.63 12.39
N TYR A 44 -5.02 -7.18 11.71
CA TYR A 44 -3.72 -7.83 11.72
C TYR A 44 -3.12 -7.91 13.14
N ALA A 45 -3.21 -6.81 13.91
CA ALA A 45 -2.77 -6.75 15.30
C ALA A 45 -3.63 -7.57 16.28
N GLY A 46 -4.67 -8.27 15.82
CA GLY A 46 -5.59 -9.04 16.66
C GLY A 46 -6.49 -8.20 17.57
N ARG A 47 -6.54 -6.87 17.38
CA ARG A 47 -7.37 -5.95 18.17
C ARG A 47 -8.83 -5.94 17.71
N LEU A 48 -9.06 -6.29 16.44
CA LEU A 48 -10.39 -6.54 15.89
C LEU A 48 -10.50 -8.03 15.51
N PRO A 49 -11.59 -8.73 15.90
CA PRO A 49 -11.75 -10.17 15.71
C PRO A 49 -12.21 -10.48 14.28
N TYR A 50 -11.49 -9.97 13.28
CA TYR A 50 -11.77 -10.18 11.87
C TYR A 50 -10.75 -11.14 11.28
N LYS A 51 -11.23 -12.02 10.40
CA LYS A 51 -10.41 -12.91 9.59
C LYS A 51 -9.93 -12.21 8.33
N GLU A 52 -10.82 -11.46 7.70
CA GLU A 52 -10.61 -10.79 6.42
C GLU A 52 -11.60 -9.65 6.22
N LEU A 53 -11.25 -8.74 5.31
CA LEU A 53 -12.09 -7.62 4.89
C LEU A 53 -12.32 -7.70 3.38
N TYR A 54 -13.44 -7.17 2.91
CA TYR A 54 -13.71 -6.92 1.51
C TYR A 54 -14.02 -5.44 1.32
N CYS A 55 -13.31 -4.80 0.40
CA CYS A 55 -13.52 -3.41 0.03
C CYS A 55 -14.61 -3.30 -1.05
N GLU A 56 -15.55 -2.36 -0.90
CA GLU A 56 -16.60 -2.10 -1.91
C GLU A 56 -17.38 -3.38 -2.31
N HIS A 57 -17.65 -4.24 -1.33
CA HIS A 57 -18.36 -5.50 -1.53
C HIS A 57 -19.55 -5.57 -0.58
N HIS A 58 -20.75 -5.35 -1.13
CA HIS A 58 -22.01 -5.13 -0.40
C HIS A 58 -22.01 -3.85 0.45
N GLU A 59 -20.94 -3.56 1.19
CA GLU A 59 -20.75 -2.33 1.95
C GLU A 59 -19.41 -1.67 1.60
N ASP A 60 -19.19 -0.44 2.11
CA ASP A 60 -17.93 0.29 1.93
C ASP A 60 -16.77 -0.58 2.45
N ILE A 61 -16.97 -1.26 3.59
CA ILE A 61 -16.16 -2.37 4.09
C ILE A 61 -17.10 -3.49 4.58
N LEU A 62 -16.90 -4.71 4.10
CA LEU A 62 -17.49 -5.91 4.67
C LEU A 62 -16.41 -6.69 5.44
N ALA A 63 -16.56 -6.79 6.76
CA ALA A 63 -15.63 -7.57 7.58
C ALA A 63 -16.21 -8.95 7.91
N VAL A 64 -15.39 -9.98 7.76
CA VAL A 64 -15.72 -11.35 8.16
C VAL A 64 -15.13 -11.59 9.54
N ALA A 65 -15.98 -11.80 10.54
CA ALA A 65 -15.56 -12.12 11.89
C ALA A 65 -14.98 -13.54 11.97
N GLU A 66 -14.16 -13.79 12.99
CA GLU A 66 -13.57 -15.12 13.22
C GLU A 66 -14.63 -16.22 13.47
N ASP A 67 -15.82 -15.84 13.94
CA ASP A 67 -16.97 -16.74 14.13
C ASP A 67 -17.76 -17.02 12.83
N GLY A 68 -17.34 -16.43 11.70
CA GLY A 68 -17.98 -16.57 10.40
C GLY A 68 -19.17 -15.64 10.15
N THR A 69 -19.53 -14.78 11.12
CA THR A 69 -20.54 -13.73 10.91
C THR A 69 -19.97 -12.51 10.21
N TYR A 70 -20.84 -11.64 9.70
CA TYR A 70 -20.44 -10.46 8.95
C TYR A 70 -20.73 -9.16 9.69
N HIS A 71 -19.80 -8.21 9.58
CA HIS A 71 -20.02 -6.82 9.96
C HIS A 71 -20.09 -5.95 8.69
N GLY A 72 -21.21 -5.27 8.49
CA GLY A 72 -21.37 -4.29 7.42
C GLY A 72 -20.96 -2.90 7.89
N ILE A 73 -19.96 -2.28 7.27
CA ILE A 73 -19.40 -1.01 7.71
C ILE A 73 -19.56 0.04 6.61
N GLN A 74 -20.20 1.15 6.94
CA GLN A 74 -20.44 2.30 6.06
C GLN A 74 -19.63 3.50 6.55
N ILE A 75 -18.78 4.06 5.69
CA ILE A 75 -17.97 5.23 5.98
C ILE A 75 -18.67 6.47 5.42
N LYS A 76 -18.84 7.49 6.26
CA LYS A 76 -19.52 8.73 5.92
C LYS A 76 -18.63 9.90 6.24
N THR A 77 -18.49 10.80 5.28
CA THR A 77 -17.64 11.98 5.42
C THR A 77 -18.47 13.26 5.34
N LYS A 78 -18.14 14.24 6.17
CA LYS A 78 -18.77 15.56 6.20
C LYS A 78 -17.72 16.62 6.53
N GLN A 79 -17.87 17.83 6.00
CA GLN A 79 -17.00 18.93 6.39
C GLN A 79 -17.35 19.36 7.81
N LEU A 80 -16.35 19.64 8.65
CA LEU A 80 -16.56 20.04 10.05
C LEU A 80 -17.50 21.26 10.19
N LYS A 81 -17.45 22.18 9.23
CA LYS A 81 -18.31 23.37 9.19
C LYS A 81 -19.80 23.04 9.02
N ASP A 82 -20.13 21.88 8.46
CA ASP A 82 -21.52 21.43 8.24
C ASP A 82 -22.13 20.79 9.50
N GLY A 83 -21.36 20.71 10.58
CA GLY A 83 -21.80 20.22 11.88
C GLY A 83 -21.95 18.69 11.98
N ALA A 84 -22.51 18.24 13.10
CA ALA A 84 -22.74 16.82 13.37
C ALA A 84 -23.73 16.19 12.37
N PHE A 85 -23.61 14.88 12.19
CA PHE A 85 -24.64 14.10 11.51
C PHE A 85 -25.92 14.03 12.36
N ASP A 86 -27.07 14.01 11.71
CA ASP A 86 -28.34 13.71 12.34
C ASP A 86 -29.13 12.64 11.57
N LEU A 87 -30.20 12.13 12.20
CA LEU A 87 -30.98 11.01 11.70
C LEU A 87 -31.65 11.28 10.33
N ASN A 88 -31.86 12.55 9.98
CA ASN A 88 -32.49 12.95 8.72
C ASN A 88 -31.46 13.26 7.62
N ASP A 89 -30.16 13.30 7.93
CA ASP A 89 -29.13 13.41 6.91
C ASP A 89 -29.28 12.24 5.92
N ALA A 90 -29.38 12.56 4.62
CA ALA A 90 -29.62 11.58 3.58
C ALA A 90 -28.56 10.46 3.56
N ALA A 91 -27.33 10.79 3.94
CA ALA A 91 -26.22 9.86 4.07
C ALA A 91 -26.46 8.81 5.18
N ILE A 92 -26.99 9.23 6.33
CA ILE A 92 -27.32 8.33 7.46
C ILE A 92 -28.53 7.48 7.12
N LYS A 93 -29.61 8.11 6.65
CA LYS A 93 -30.83 7.39 6.22
C LYS A 93 -30.49 6.34 5.16
N GLY A 94 -29.68 6.70 4.16
CA GLY A 94 -29.24 5.79 3.11
C GLY A 94 -28.49 4.57 3.63
N SER A 95 -27.57 4.74 4.60
CA SER A 95 -26.88 3.62 5.23
C SER A 95 -27.82 2.70 6.01
N LEU A 96 -28.72 3.26 6.83
CA LEU A 96 -29.67 2.47 7.60
C LEU A 96 -30.59 1.63 6.70
N LEU A 97 -31.10 2.24 5.62
CA LEU A 97 -31.91 1.56 4.62
C LEU A 97 -31.14 0.44 3.91
N ARG A 98 -29.85 0.64 3.63
CA ARG A 98 -28.99 -0.38 3.02
C ARG A 98 -28.74 -1.56 3.96
N PHE A 99 -28.60 -1.31 5.27
CA PHE A 99 -28.50 -2.39 6.29
C PHE A 99 -29.76 -3.26 6.35
N VAL A 100 -30.94 -2.65 6.19
CA VAL A 100 -32.22 -3.38 6.10
C VAL A 100 -32.23 -4.27 4.85
N ASP A 101 -31.81 -3.74 3.69
CA ASP A 101 -31.73 -4.52 2.46
C ASP A 101 -30.78 -5.73 2.60
N HIS A 102 -29.61 -5.53 3.22
CA HIS A 102 -28.65 -6.61 3.44
C HIS A 102 -29.15 -7.65 4.43
N SER A 103 -29.81 -7.22 5.52
CA SER A 103 -30.41 -8.15 6.48
C SER A 103 -31.53 -8.97 5.85
N LYS A 104 -32.32 -8.37 4.94
CA LYS A 104 -33.38 -9.06 4.19
C LYS A 104 -32.81 -10.04 3.17
N LYS A 105 -31.74 -9.64 2.47
CA LYS A 105 -31.07 -10.46 1.44
C LYS A 105 -30.24 -11.59 2.02
N PHE A 106 -29.64 -11.40 3.20
CA PHE A 106 -28.76 -12.37 3.86
C PHE A 106 -29.20 -12.60 5.32
N PRO A 107 -30.36 -13.26 5.55
CA PRO A 107 -30.91 -13.45 6.89
C PRO A 107 -29.92 -14.15 7.83
N GLY A 108 -29.81 -13.64 9.06
CA GLY A 108 -28.96 -14.21 10.10
C GLY A 108 -27.45 -14.09 9.88
N SER A 109 -27.00 -13.52 8.75
CA SER A 109 -25.58 -13.48 8.38
C SER A 109 -24.84 -12.31 9.05
N PHE A 110 -25.50 -11.16 9.18
CA PHE A 110 -24.93 -9.97 9.82
C PHE A 110 -25.16 -9.96 11.32
N SER A 111 -24.06 -9.93 12.08
CA SER A 111 -24.06 -9.77 13.54
C SER A 111 -23.96 -8.30 13.96
N ARG A 112 -23.41 -7.43 13.10
CA ARG A 112 -23.28 -5.99 13.37
C ARG A 112 -23.34 -5.14 12.10
N PHE A 113 -23.86 -3.93 12.25
CA PHE A 113 -23.70 -2.85 11.27
C PHE A 113 -23.05 -1.64 11.94
N VAL A 114 -22.13 -0.97 11.25
CA VAL A 114 -21.39 0.17 11.82
C VAL A 114 -21.38 1.32 10.83
N ILE A 115 -21.83 2.49 11.27
CA ILE A 115 -21.62 3.75 10.56
C ILE A 115 -20.40 4.42 11.18
N ILE A 116 -19.41 4.73 10.36
CA ILE A 116 -18.17 5.37 10.75
C ILE A 116 -18.10 6.74 10.10
N SER A 117 -17.67 7.76 10.85
CA SER A 117 -17.58 9.10 10.29
C SER A 117 -16.47 9.95 10.88
N ASN A 118 -15.93 10.88 10.08
CA ASN A 118 -14.96 11.88 10.51
C ASN A 118 -15.58 13.01 11.36
N CYS A 119 -16.91 13.06 11.42
CA CYS A 119 -17.70 14.00 12.21
C CYS A 119 -18.59 13.24 13.19
N PRO A 120 -18.87 13.83 14.37
CA PRO A 120 -19.76 13.22 15.33
C PRO A 120 -21.18 13.11 14.79
N CYS A 121 -21.94 12.14 15.32
CA CYS A 121 -23.39 12.16 15.25
C CYS A 121 -23.94 12.95 16.44
N ARG A 122 -25.07 13.64 16.24
CA ARG A 122 -25.84 14.25 17.32
C ARG A 122 -26.13 13.18 18.39
N ASP A 123 -25.74 13.47 19.62
CA ASP A 123 -26.00 12.67 20.82
C ASP A 123 -26.71 13.53 21.88
N ASP A 124 -27.99 13.75 21.65
CA ASP A 124 -28.91 14.39 22.59
C ASP A 124 -30.22 13.58 22.67
N SER A 125 -31.16 14.00 23.52
CA SER A 125 -32.45 13.34 23.69
C SER A 125 -33.48 13.71 22.61
N THR A 126 -33.08 14.34 21.50
CA THR A 126 -34.02 14.78 20.46
C THR A 126 -34.38 13.65 19.49
N GLY A 127 -35.45 13.86 18.72
CA GLY A 127 -35.90 12.96 17.66
C GLY A 127 -35.02 12.96 16.41
N LYS A 128 -33.95 13.77 16.40
CA LYS A 128 -32.97 13.82 15.31
C LYS A 128 -31.68 13.08 15.67
N SER A 129 -31.57 12.56 16.88
CA SER A 129 -30.37 11.88 17.38
C SER A 129 -30.43 10.39 17.04
N LEU A 130 -29.59 9.94 16.10
CA LEU A 130 -29.40 8.50 15.84
C LEU A 130 -28.92 7.79 17.10
N ILE A 131 -28.06 8.42 17.90
CA ILE A 131 -27.53 7.81 19.11
C ILE A 131 -28.65 7.57 20.14
N ASN A 132 -29.60 8.49 20.28
CA ASN A 132 -30.78 8.32 21.13
C ASN A 132 -31.66 7.16 20.66
N LEU A 133 -31.92 7.09 19.35
CA LEU A 133 -32.67 5.99 18.74
C LEU A 133 -32.01 4.64 19.06
N LEU A 134 -30.72 4.50 18.76
CA LEU A 134 -29.98 3.26 18.99
C LEU A 134 -29.92 2.90 20.47
N LYS A 135 -29.75 3.88 21.38
CA LYS A 135 -29.78 3.65 22.83
C LYS A 135 -31.13 3.06 23.28
N GLN A 136 -32.25 3.60 22.82
CA GLN A 136 -33.59 3.09 23.16
C GLN A 136 -33.83 1.67 22.62
N VAL A 137 -33.48 1.43 21.35
CA VAL A 137 -33.60 0.09 20.75
C VAL A 137 -32.74 -0.94 21.49
N LYS A 138 -31.50 -0.58 21.87
CA LYS A 138 -30.60 -1.47 22.63
C LYS A 138 -31.09 -1.73 24.05
N ASN A 139 -31.80 -0.78 24.66
CA ASN A 139 -32.46 -0.96 25.96
C ASN A 139 -33.76 -1.77 25.88
N GLY A 140 -34.14 -2.27 24.70
CA GLY A 140 -35.31 -3.11 24.51
C GLY A 140 -36.62 -2.36 24.31
N THR A 141 -36.58 -1.06 24.04
CA THR A 141 -37.78 -0.31 23.63
C THR A 141 -38.29 -0.85 22.30
N LYS A 142 -39.53 -1.33 22.29
CA LYS A 142 -40.23 -1.84 21.09
C LYS A 142 -41.30 -0.88 20.58
N GLU A 143 -41.91 -0.15 21.50
CA GLU A 143 -43.00 0.80 21.24
C GLU A 143 -42.80 2.07 22.07
N ASN A 144 -43.49 3.15 21.71
CA ASN A 144 -43.52 4.41 22.47
C ASN A 144 -42.13 5.08 22.64
N PHE A 145 -41.35 5.17 21.57
CA PHE A 145 -40.06 5.88 21.60
C PHE A 145 -40.23 7.35 21.96
N SER A 146 -39.30 7.88 22.76
CA SER A 146 -39.30 9.26 23.20
C SER A 146 -38.07 10.02 22.65
N PRO A 147 -38.26 11.10 21.87
CA PRO A 147 -39.53 11.72 21.54
C PRO A 147 -40.21 11.01 20.35
N ARG A 148 -41.49 11.31 20.12
CA ARG A 148 -42.37 10.58 19.19
C ARG A 148 -41.85 10.52 17.75
N GLU A 149 -41.05 11.50 17.35
CA GLU A 149 -40.41 11.57 16.03
C GLU A 149 -39.56 10.32 15.73
N LEU A 150 -38.97 9.69 16.76
CA LEU A 150 -38.22 8.43 16.60
C LEU A 150 -39.12 7.27 16.16
N SER A 151 -40.33 7.16 16.75
CA SER A 151 -41.31 6.16 16.35
C SER A 151 -41.76 6.39 14.91
N ASN A 152 -42.01 7.66 14.54
CA ASN A 152 -42.38 8.02 13.17
C ASN A 152 -41.27 7.68 12.17
N TYR A 153 -40.00 7.87 12.55
CA TYR A 153 -38.87 7.53 11.70
C TYR A 153 -38.77 6.02 11.44
N ILE A 154 -38.92 5.19 12.47
CA ILE A 154 -38.94 3.72 12.33
C ILE A 154 -40.09 3.30 11.40
N GLN A 155 -41.30 3.84 11.61
CA GLN A 155 -42.46 3.55 10.76
C GLN A 155 -42.23 3.95 9.30
N LEU A 156 -41.57 5.10 9.07
CA LEU A 156 -41.22 5.55 7.73
C LEU A 156 -40.24 4.58 7.06
N MET A 157 -39.21 4.12 7.78
CA MET A 157 -38.27 3.12 7.26
C MET A 157 -38.97 1.79 6.93
N ALA A 158 -39.85 1.32 7.82
CA ALA A 158 -40.64 0.09 7.62
C ALA A 158 -41.50 0.18 6.35
N THR A 159 -42.18 1.32 6.17
CA THR A 159 -43.00 1.58 4.98
C THR A 159 -42.15 1.68 3.71
N GLU A 160 -41.00 2.36 3.76
CA GLU A 160 -40.11 2.56 2.61
C GLU A 160 -39.44 1.26 2.15
N LYS A 161 -39.20 0.31 3.07
CA LYS A 161 -38.58 -0.99 2.77
C LYS A 161 -39.55 -2.15 2.62
N ASP A 162 -40.84 -1.91 2.84
CA ASP A 162 -41.88 -2.92 2.82
C ASP A 162 -41.50 -4.11 3.73
N VAL A 163 -41.30 -3.79 5.01
CA VAL A 163 -40.95 -4.72 6.10
C VAL A 163 -41.66 -4.33 7.38
N GLU A 164 -41.83 -5.31 8.28
CA GLU A 164 -42.41 -5.08 9.61
C GLU A 164 -41.48 -4.23 10.49
N VAL A 165 -42.08 -3.51 11.45
CA VAL A 165 -41.36 -2.65 12.40
C VAL A 165 -40.37 -3.46 13.24
N GLU A 166 -40.75 -4.66 13.68
CA GLU A 166 -39.89 -5.59 14.42
C GLU A 166 -38.59 -5.87 13.66
N PHE A 167 -38.65 -6.04 12.34
CA PHE A 167 -37.47 -6.27 11.52
C PHE A 167 -36.53 -5.06 11.50
N ILE A 168 -37.08 -3.84 11.41
CA ILE A 168 -36.28 -2.61 11.52
C ILE A 168 -35.61 -2.53 12.88
N LEU A 169 -36.34 -2.85 13.96
CA LEU A 169 -35.79 -2.83 15.32
C LEU A 169 -34.65 -3.84 15.49
N GLU A 170 -34.75 -5.03 14.91
CA GLU A 170 -33.67 -6.03 14.90
C GLU A 170 -32.41 -5.51 14.21
N VAL A 171 -32.55 -4.83 13.07
CA VAL A 171 -31.42 -4.23 12.33
C VAL A 171 -30.81 -3.08 13.13
N LEU A 172 -31.64 -2.19 13.68
CA LEU A 172 -31.19 -1.07 14.52
C LEU A 172 -30.49 -1.56 15.79
N HIS A 173 -30.94 -2.66 16.38
CA HIS A 173 -30.31 -3.25 17.56
C HIS A 173 -28.85 -3.65 17.30
N LYS A 174 -28.57 -4.13 16.09
CA LYS A 174 -27.22 -4.49 15.61
C LYS A 174 -26.42 -3.30 15.09
N THR A 175 -27.03 -2.12 14.98
CA THR A 175 -26.40 -0.94 14.39
C THR A 175 -25.63 -0.12 15.43
N GLU A 176 -24.47 0.38 15.03
CA GLU A 176 -23.58 1.21 15.83
C GLU A 176 -23.11 2.43 15.05
N PHE A 177 -22.80 3.50 15.78
CA PHE A 177 -22.13 4.67 15.22
C PHE A 177 -20.78 4.83 15.91
N MET A 178 -19.73 5.04 15.12
CA MET A 178 -18.37 5.22 15.60
C MET A 178 -17.76 6.51 15.04
N ASN A 179 -17.18 7.31 15.93
CA ASN A 179 -16.40 8.47 15.55
C ASN A 179 -15.01 8.03 15.11
N GLY A 180 -14.67 8.31 13.86
CA GLY A 180 -13.32 8.14 13.32
C GLY A 180 -12.46 9.39 13.51
N PRO A 181 -11.18 9.31 13.11
CA PRO A 181 -10.32 10.48 12.94
C PRO A 181 -10.93 11.52 12.00
N GLY A 182 -10.48 12.77 12.10
CA GLY A 182 -10.87 13.84 11.19
C GLY A 182 -10.23 13.68 9.80
N LEU A 183 -10.73 14.44 8.82
CA LEU A 183 -10.22 14.41 7.44
C LEU A 183 -8.78 14.92 7.28
N ASN A 184 -8.24 15.64 8.28
CA ASN A 184 -6.91 16.24 8.23
C ASN A 184 -5.85 15.43 8.99
N ASP A 185 -6.26 14.68 10.02
CA ASP A 185 -5.36 14.01 10.96
C ASP A 185 -5.40 12.48 10.86
N ILE A 186 -6.27 11.91 10.00
CA ILE A 186 -6.40 10.46 9.84
C ILE A 186 -5.06 9.79 9.50
N ASP A 187 -4.30 10.30 8.54
CA ASP A 187 -3.01 9.72 8.15
C ASP A 187 -2.04 9.66 9.34
N SER A 188 -1.89 10.77 10.07
CA SER A 188 -1.00 10.83 11.24
C SER A 188 -1.45 9.89 12.35
N LYS A 189 -2.76 9.80 12.62
CA LYS A 189 -3.31 8.87 13.62
C LYS A 189 -3.09 7.42 13.25
N VAL A 190 -3.29 7.05 11.99
CA VAL A 190 -3.02 5.68 11.53
C VAL A 190 -1.54 5.35 11.70
N ILE A 191 -0.65 6.27 11.34
CA ILE A 191 0.79 6.07 11.45
C ILE A 191 1.23 5.97 12.92
N ASP A 192 0.91 6.95 13.74
CA ASP A 192 1.46 7.08 15.10
C ASP A 192 0.74 6.18 16.10
N GLU A 193 -0.60 6.06 16.00
CA GLU A 193 -1.40 5.39 17.01
C GLU A 193 -1.67 3.91 16.72
N HIS A 194 -1.52 3.47 15.46
CA HIS A 194 -1.83 2.10 15.05
C HIS A 194 -0.63 1.38 14.43
N LEU A 195 -0.08 1.91 13.32
CA LEU A 195 0.98 1.27 12.55
C LEU A 195 2.31 1.24 13.33
N GLY A 196 2.72 2.37 13.90
CA GLY A 196 3.95 2.48 14.70
C GLY A 196 3.90 1.69 16.01
N LYS A 197 2.71 1.27 16.46
CA LYS A 197 2.50 0.40 17.63
C LYS A 197 2.44 -1.09 17.29
N LEU A 198 2.71 -1.46 16.03
CA LEU A 198 2.92 -2.86 15.68
C LEU A 198 4.31 -3.30 16.16
N PRO A 199 4.45 -4.50 16.75
CA PRO A 199 5.75 -5.00 17.21
C PRO A 199 6.84 -4.97 16.13
N GLU A 200 6.47 -5.26 14.88
CA GLU A 200 7.36 -5.28 13.73
C GLU A 200 7.88 -3.87 13.37
N CYS A 201 7.07 -2.84 13.63
CA CYS A 201 7.38 -1.45 13.35
C CYS A 201 8.21 -0.77 14.46
N HIS A 202 8.50 -1.46 15.58
CA HIS A 202 9.28 -0.87 16.66
C HIS A 202 10.68 -0.46 16.19
N GLY A 203 11.12 0.75 16.53
CA GLY A 203 12.41 1.29 16.09
C GLY A 203 12.46 1.76 14.63
N THR A 204 11.33 1.67 13.90
CA THR A 204 11.24 2.16 12.52
C THR A 204 11.04 3.69 12.49
N GLY A 205 11.82 4.38 11.66
CA GLY A 205 11.70 5.84 11.48
C GLY A 205 10.38 6.27 10.81
N ILE A 206 9.92 7.49 11.13
CA ILE A 206 8.61 8.00 10.70
C ILE A 206 8.40 8.02 9.18
N GLU A 207 9.44 8.32 8.40
CA GLU A 207 9.35 8.35 6.93
C GLU A 207 9.10 6.95 6.34
N LYS A 208 9.65 5.91 6.98
CA LYS A 208 9.38 4.52 6.61
C LYS A 208 7.94 4.14 6.90
N LEU A 209 7.43 4.54 8.06
CA LEU A 209 6.04 4.32 8.44
C LEU A 209 5.08 5.03 7.47
N ARG A 210 5.41 6.25 7.02
CA ARG A 210 4.65 6.97 5.98
C ARG A 210 4.58 6.20 4.66
N ILE A 211 5.68 5.56 4.26
CA ILE A 211 5.72 4.75 3.03
C ILE A 211 4.89 3.47 3.17
N ILE A 212 5.03 2.75 4.28
CA ILE A 212 4.21 1.58 4.60
C ILE A 212 2.73 1.96 4.56
N HIS A 213 2.36 3.05 5.25
CA HIS A 213 1.01 3.58 5.27
C HIS A 213 0.48 3.88 3.86
N ARG A 214 1.28 4.57 3.03
CA ARG A 214 0.89 4.88 1.64
C ARG A 214 0.62 3.63 0.83
N ARG A 215 1.49 2.61 0.93
CA ARG A 215 1.33 1.34 0.21
C ARG A 215 0.10 0.55 0.67
N LEU A 216 -0.17 0.56 1.98
CA LEU A 216 -1.40 -0.02 2.52
C LEU A 216 -2.64 0.69 1.95
N CYS A 217 -2.66 2.03 1.96
CA CYS A 217 -3.78 2.81 1.39
C CYS A 217 -3.94 2.59 -0.12
N GLU A 218 -2.83 2.48 -0.87
CA GLU A 218 -2.85 2.15 -2.29
C GLU A 218 -3.45 0.75 -2.52
N LYS A 219 -3.11 -0.22 -1.67
CA LYS A 219 -3.73 -1.55 -1.75
C LYS A 219 -5.24 -1.51 -1.48
N MET A 220 -5.68 -0.72 -0.50
CA MET A 220 -7.13 -0.52 -0.26
C MET A 220 -7.80 0.16 -1.44
N HIS A 221 -7.14 1.13 -2.06
CA HIS A 221 -7.63 1.79 -3.27
C HIS A 221 -7.80 0.80 -4.43
N GLN A 222 -6.80 -0.03 -4.70
CA GLN A 222 -6.86 -1.07 -5.73
C GLN A 222 -8.01 -2.07 -5.47
N ALA A 223 -8.15 -2.52 -4.22
CA ALA A 223 -9.24 -3.40 -3.82
C ALA A 223 -10.62 -2.74 -3.98
N SER A 224 -10.72 -1.41 -3.81
CA SER A 224 -11.96 -0.65 -4.02
C SER A 224 -12.25 -0.29 -5.48
N SER A 225 -11.27 -0.30 -6.39
CA SER A 225 -11.39 0.30 -7.72
C SER A 225 -11.83 -0.66 -8.83
N LYS A 226 -12.22 -1.90 -8.49
CA LYS A 226 -12.43 -3.01 -9.44
C LYS A 226 -11.22 -3.31 -10.32
N LEU A 227 -10.02 -2.87 -9.92
CA LEU A 227 -8.80 -3.15 -10.66
C LEU A 227 -8.51 -4.66 -10.57
N LEU A 228 -8.51 -5.32 -11.71
CA LEU A 228 -8.20 -6.73 -11.85
C LEU A 228 -6.91 -6.83 -12.65
N GLU A 229 -5.79 -7.02 -11.97
CA GLU A 229 -4.49 -7.26 -12.61
C GLU A 229 -4.42 -8.72 -13.06
N ASN A 230 -5.23 -9.10 -14.05
CA ASN A 230 -5.19 -10.43 -14.63
C ASN A 230 -4.73 -10.37 -16.08
N ALA A 231 -3.46 -10.71 -16.32
CA ALA A 231 -3.00 -11.09 -17.65
C ALA A 231 -3.89 -12.19 -18.27
N VAL A 232 -4.56 -13.00 -17.43
CA VAL A 232 -5.53 -14.01 -17.85
C VAL A 232 -6.76 -13.40 -18.53
N GLU A 233 -7.25 -12.23 -18.12
CA GLU A 233 -8.33 -11.55 -18.84
C GLU A 233 -7.87 -11.13 -20.24
N ASP A 234 -6.66 -10.56 -20.33
CA ASP A 234 -6.05 -10.20 -21.60
C ASP A 234 -5.86 -11.43 -22.50
N TYR A 235 -5.38 -12.55 -21.94
CA TYR A 235 -5.19 -13.80 -22.68
C TYR A 235 -6.49 -14.51 -23.06
N VAL A 236 -7.51 -14.50 -22.19
CA VAL A 236 -8.82 -15.14 -22.46
C VAL A 236 -9.63 -14.31 -23.46
N ALA A 237 -9.56 -12.98 -23.38
CA ALA A 237 -10.10 -12.09 -24.40
C ALA A 237 -9.41 -12.29 -25.75
N LEU A 238 -8.07 -12.46 -25.75
CA LEU A 238 -7.30 -12.79 -26.95
C LEU A 238 -7.66 -14.18 -27.52
N ALA A 239 -7.99 -15.15 -26.65
CA ALA A 239 -8.33 -16.53 -27.01
C ALA A 239 -9.84 -16.75 -27.31
N GLY A 240 -10.67 -15.70 -27.22
CA GLY A 240 -12.11 -15.78 -27.51
C GLY A 240 -12.96 -16.52 -26.47
N GLY A 241 -12.45 -16.70 -25.25
CA GLY A 241 -13.17 -17.34 -24.14
C GLY A 241 -14.00 -16.35 -23.33
N ILE A 242 -14.91 -16.87 -22.50
CA ILE A 242 -15.63 -16.10 -21.47
C ILE A 242 -15.14 -16.60 -20.11
N PRO A 243 -14.35 -15.82 -19.35
CA PRO A 243 -13.91 -16.23 -18.03
C PRO A 243 -15.04 -16.19 -17.00
N SER A 244 -14.96 -17.04 -15.99
CA SER A 244 -15.82 -16.96 -14.80
C SER A 244 -15.25 -15.90 -13.83
N LEU A 245 -15.49 -14.62 -14.16
CA LEU A 245 -14.87 -13.44 -13.56
C LEU A 245 -15.29 -13.13 -12.11
N VAL A 246 -16.41 -13.69 -11.64
CA VAL A 246 -17.02 -13.27 -10.36
C VAL A 246 -16.13 -13.62 -9.16
N ALA A 247 -15.53 -14.81 -9.13
CA ALA A 247 -14.69 -15.23 -8.01
C ALA A 247 -13.38 -14.42 -7.94
N GLU A 248 -12.80 -14.07 -9.09
CA GLU A 248 -11.59 -13.26 -9.18
C GLU A 248 -11.85 -11.82 -8.77
N GLU A 249 -12.98 -11.23 -9.19
CA GLU A 249 -13.38 -9.88 -8.77
C GLU A 249 -13.65 -9.81 -7.26
N ILE A 250 -14.25 -10.86 -6.67
CA ILE A 250 -14.43 -10.92 -5.21
C ILE A 250 -13.07 -11.04 -4.52
N ASN A 251 -12.14 -11.84 -5.07
CA ASN A 251 -10.82 -12.02 -4.48
C ASN A 251 -9.93 -10.78 -4.61
N SER A 252 -10.07 -9.97 -5.67
CA SER A 252 -9.32 -8.71 -5.80
C SER A 252 -9.73 -7.66 -4.75
N LYS A 253 -10.97 -7.74 -4.26
CA LYS A 253 -11.50 -6.92 -3.16
C LYS A 253 -11.06 -7.37 -1.76
N ARG A 254 -10.50 -8.57 -1.65
CA ARG A 254 -10.23 -9.25 -0.36
C ARG A 254 -8.90 -8.81 0.24
N ILE A 255 -8.92 -8.49 1.54
CA ILE A 255 -7.77 -8.13 2.35
C ILE A 255 -7.66 -9.12 3.51
N THR A 256 -6.51 -9.79 3.63
CA THR A 256 -6.24 -10.79 4.68
C THR A 256 -5.15 -10.34 5.63
N LYS A 257 -5.06 -10.95 6.82
CA LYS A 257 -3.96 -10.71 7.77
C LYS A 257 -2.58 -10.91 7.14
N GLN A 258 -2.43 -12.00 6.39
CA GLN A 258 -1.19 -12.34 5.68
C GLN A 258 -0.79 -11.29 4.66
N MET A 259 -1.76 -10.64 3.99
CA MET A 259 -1.48 -9.55 3.05
C MET A 259 -0.92 -8.32 3.77
N ILE A 260 -1.48 -7.98 4.94
CA ILE A 260 -0.98 -6.87 5.76
C ILE A 260 0.42 -7.18 6.30
N GLU A 261 0.62 -8.38 6.84
CA GLU A 261 1.93 -8.88 7.28
C GLU A 261 2.98 -8.76 6.18
N LYS A 262 2.67 -9.25 4.98
CA LYS A 262 3.55 -9.16 3.82
C LYS A 262 3.90 -7.71 3.49
N LEU A 263 2.90 -6.84 3.37
CA LEU A 263 3.13 -5.41 3.07
C LEU A 263 3.93 -4.70 4.17
N VAL A 264 3.71 -5.01 5.44
CA VAL A 264 4.44 -4.38 6.55
C VAL A 264 5.90 -4.90 6.57
N SER A 265 6.08 -6.22 6.56
CA SER A 265 7.39 -6.89 6.62
C SER A 265 8.30 -6.55 5.43
N GLU A 266 7.78 -6.60 4.20
CA GLU A 266 8.54 -6.25 2.98
C GLU A 266 9.11 -4.84 3.04
N ASN A 267 8.31 -3.91 3.56
CA ASN A 267 8.68 -2.50 3.62
C ASN A 267 9.60 -2.18 4.80
N ILE A 268 9.45 -2.85 5.95
CA ILE A 268 10.36 -2.73 7.10
C ILE A 268 11.74 -3.29 6.77
N ASN A 269 11.80 -4.41 6.06
CA ASN A 269 13.07 -5.02 5.71
C ASN A 269 13.73 -4.29 4.52
N SER A 270 12.96 -3.66 3.63
CA SER A 270 13.53 -2.86 2.54
C SER A 270 14.28 -1.64 3.08
N ASN A 271 15.56 -1.47 2.70
CA ASN A 271 16.28 -0.22 2.93
C ASN A 271 15.63 0.89 2.11
N LEU A 272 15.40 2.03 2.77
CA LEU A 272 14.47 3.08 2.38
C LEU A 272 14.80 3.87 1.11
N PHE A 273 15.86 3.52 0.39
CA PHE A 273 16.29 4.26 -0.79
C PHE A 273 15.72 3.76 -2.11
N LEU A 274 15.07 2.59 -2.12
CA LEU A 274 14.59 2.00 -3.36
C LEU A 274 13.27 1.29 -3.11
N SER A 275 12.14 1.98 -3.27
CA SER A 275 10.87 1.27 -3.45
C SER A 275 9.82 2.11 -4.20
N SER A 276 10.26 2.83 -5.23
CA SER A 276 9.36 3.25 -6.31
C SER A 276 9.87 2.71 -7.65
N ARG A 277 9.23 1.61 -8.04
CA ARG A 277 8.97 1.15 -9.42
C ARG A 277 10.14 0.51 -10.18
N THR A 278 10.04 -0.80 -10.35
CA THR A 278 9.81 -1.42 -11.67
C THR A 278 9.28 -2.83 -11.45
N ASP A 279 8.41 -3.28 -12.35
CA ASP A 279 8.00 -4.67 -12.48
C ASP A 279 9.23 -5.56 -12.66
N PHE A 280 9.69 -6.16 -11.58
CA PHE A 280 10.48 -7.38 -11.61
C PHE A 280 10.01 -8.23 -10.43
N SER A 281 9.18 -9.20 -10.78
CA SER A 281 9.05 -10.44 -10.04
C SER A 281 10.42 -10.89 -9.51
N ASP A 282 10.43 -11.24 -8.23
CA ASP A 282 11.48 -11.91 -7.48
C ASP A 282 12.77 -11.11 -7.18
N ILE A 283 12.78 -10.46 -6.00
CA ILE A 283 13.75 -10.65 -4.88
C ILE A 283 13.59 -9.47 -3.89
N PRO A 284 13.39 -9.70 -2.57
CA PRO A 284 13.25 -8.61 -1.58
C PRO A 284 14.57 -7.85 -1.37
N GLN A 285 14.51 -6.52 -1.53
CA GLN A 285 15.65 -5.59 -1.49
C GLN A 285 16.45 -5.54 -0.17
N ALA A 286 15.89 -6.07 0.92
CA ALA A 286 16.57 -6.24 2.21
C ALA A 286 17.76 -7.22 2.15
N HIS A 287 17.62 -8.27 1.33
CA HIS A 287 18.67 -9.27 1.13
C HIS A 287 19.74 -8.80 0.16
N SER A 288 19.57 -7.64 -0.47
CA SER A 288 20.29 -7.32 -1.70
C SER A 288 21.75 -6.86 -1.44
N SER A 289 22.00 -5.94 -0.50
CA SER A 289 23.38 -5.60 -0.11
C SER A 289 24.09 -6.76 0.60
N GLN A 290 23.37 -7.51 1.45
CA GLN A 290 23.91 -8.69 2.13
C GLN A 290 24.29 -9.81 1.15
N LEU A 291 23.50 -10.01 0.11
CA LEU A 291 23.76 -11.03 -0.92
C LEU A 291 25.00 -10.67 -1.75
N MET A 292 25.19 -9.40 -2.12
CA MET A 292 26.41 -8.95 -2.79
C MET A 292 27.63 -9.21 -1.89
N ARG A 293 27.59 -8.71 -0.65
CA ARG A 293 28.66 -8.87 0.34
C ARG A 293 28.99 -10.35 0.57
N TYR A 294 27.97 -11.19 0.74
CA TYR A 294 28.12 -12.63 0.93
C TYR A 294 28.73 -13.33 -0.28
N LYS A 295 28.29 -13.00 -1.51
CA LYS A 295 28.84 -13.57 -2.75
C LYS A 295 30.30 -13.17 -2.98
N MET A 296 30.64 -11.93 -2.67
CA MET A 296 32.01 -11.42 -2.79
C MET A 296 32.92 -12.02 -1.71
N ALA A 297 32.45 -12.10 -0.45
CA ALA A 297 33.14 -12.76 0.64
C ALA A 297 33.36 -14.26 0.36
N SER A 298 32.37 -14.94 -0.24
CA SER A 298 32.51 -16.33 -0.72
C SER A 298 33.56 -16.47 -1.85
N GLY A 299 33.85 -15.38 -2.54
CA GLY A 299 34.95 -15.25 -3.50
C GLY A 299 36.31 -14.95 -2.88
N PHE A 300 36.39 -14.83 -1.55
CA PHE A 300 37.58 -14.41 -0.79
C PHE A 300 38.07 -13.02 -1.15
N ILE A 301 37.15 -12.13 -1.53
CA ILE A 301 37.44 -10.71 -1.73
C ILE A 301 37.57 -10.04 -0.35
N ASP A 302 38.54 -9.14 -0.21
CA ASP A 302 38.81 -8.44 1.04
C ASP A 302 37.65 -7.54 1.45
N VAL A 303 37.43 -7.40 2.76
CA VAL A 303 36.30 -6.65 3.31
C VAL A 303 36.33 -5.18 2.88
N GLU A 304 37.52 -4.58 2.82
CA GLU A 304 37.71 -3.19 2.37
C GLU A 304 37.27 -2.99 0.90
N ASP A 305 37.58 -3.95 0.03
CA ASP A 305 37.15 -3.90 -1.38
C ASP A 305 35.64 -4.14 -1.53
N ILE A 306 35.06 -4.99 -0.68
CA ILE A 306 33.61 -5.21 -0.62
C ILE A 306 32.89 -3.93 -0.19
N GLU A 307 33.38 -3.24 0.83
CA GLU A 307 32.80 -1.97 1.29
C GLU A 307 32.91 -0.89 0.22
N MET A 308 34.08 -0.75 -0.41
CA MET A 308 34.26 0.17 -1.53
C MET A 308 33.28 -0.12 -2.69
N VAL A 309 33.10 -1.38 -3.07
CA VAL A 309 32.17 -1.74 -4.15
C VAL A 309 30.72 -1.50 -3.75
N ASP A 310 30.37 -1.65 -2.47
CA ASP A 310 29.03 -1.33 -1.97
C ASP A 310 28.75 0.18 -1.97
N ASP A 311 29.74 1.01 -1.62
CA ASP A 311 29.63 2.47 -1.71
C ASP A 311 29.48 2.91 -3.18
N LEU A 312 30.33 2.40 -4.08
CA LEU A 312 30.24 2.68 -5.51
C LEU A 312 28.94 2.17 -6.13
N ARG A 313 28.37 1.06 -5.62
CA ARG A 313 27.06 0.55 -6.04
C ARG A 313 25.98 1.60 -5.78
N VAL A 314 26.00 2.23 -4.60
CA VAL A 314 25.06 3.31 -4.25
C VAL A 314 25.25 4.51 -5.19
N ASP A 315 26.49 4.94 -5.41
CA ASP A 315 26.81 6.03 -6.34
C ASP A 315 26.33 5.75 -7.77
N ALA A 316 26.45 4.51 -8.23
CA ALA A 316 25.99 4.10 -9.55
C ALA A 316 24.46 4.11 -9.66
N GLU A 317 23.74 3.66 -8.63
CA GLU A 317 22.28 3.75 -8.56
C GLU A 317 21.83 5.22 -8.65
N GLU A 318 22.45 6.10 -7.85
CA GLU A 318 22.16 7.54 -7.88
C GLU A 318 22.48 8.17 -9.24
N PHE A 319 23.60 7.79 -9.86
CA PHE A 319 23.99 8.30 -11.17
C PHE A 319 22.97 7.97 -12.27
N PHE A 320 22.55 6.70 -12.37
CA PHE A 320 21.60 6.30 -13.41
C PHE A 320 20.19 6.85 -13.15
N ILE A 321 19.78 6.93 -11.88
CA ILE A 321 18.50 7.53 -11.51
C ILE A 321 18.52 9.03 -11.79
N GLY A 322 19.54 9.75 -11.31
CA GLY A 322 19.68 11.19 -11.46
C GLY A 322 19.75 11.64 -12.92
N ASN A 323 20.38 10.85 -13.78
CA ASN A 323 20.44 11.15 -15.22
C ASN A 323 19.15 10.78 -15.96
N SER A 324 18.38 9.79 -15.49
CA SER A 324 17.06 9.48 -16.07
C SER A 324 16.05 10.64 -16.00
N TYR A 325 16.16 11.52 -15.00
CA TYR A 325 15.30 12.70 -14.84
C TYR A 325 15.69 13.88 -15.73
N LYS A 326 16.93 13.91 -16.22
CA LYS A 326 17.47 15.03 -17.02
C LYS A 326 17.20 14.86 -18.51
N VAL A 327 16.81 13.67 -18.96
CA VAL A 327 16.63 13.34 -20.38
C VAL A 327 15.16 13.49 -20.78
N SER A 328 14.92 14.18 -21.90
CA SER A 328 13.59 14.40 -22.47
C SER A 328 12.99 13.14 -23.12
N ASP A 329 13.82 12.24 -23.66
CA ASP A 329 13.44 10.95 -24.22
C ASP A 329 13.94 9.78 -23.36
N ARG A 330 13.05 9.26 -22.52
CA ARG A 330 13.33 8.12 -21.62
C ARG A 330 13.63 6.82 -22.37
N SER A 331 13.11 6.66 -23.59
CA SER A 331 13.26 5.42 -24.35
C SER A 331 14.69 5.25 -24.87
N THR A 332 15.33 6.36 -25.25
CA THR A 332 16.73 6.39 -25.67
C THR A 332 17.64 6.13 -24.48
N TYR A 333 17.44 6.83 -23.36
CA TYR A 333 18.22 6.61 -22.14
C TYR A 333 18.18 5.15 -21.64
N LEU A 334 17.02 4.50 -21.72
CA LEU A 334 16.89 3.08 -21.35
C LEU A 334 17.70 2.16 -22.27
N LYS A 335 17.84 2.48 -23.56
CA LYS A 335 18.70 1.73 -24.49
C LYS A 335 20.18 1.90 -24.13
N GLU A 336 20.58 3.13 -23.80
CA GLU A 336 21.96 3.46 -23.39
C GLU A 336 22.34 2.70 -22.12
N PHE A 337 21.49 2.76 -21.09
CA PHE A 337 21.69 2.01 -19.85
C PHE A 337 21.79 0.50 -20.09
N ASN A 338 20.91 -0.07 -20.91
CA ASN A 338 20.94 -1.49 -21.24
C ASN A 338 22.21 -1.90 -22.00
N GLN A 339 22.75 -1.02 -22.84
CA GLN A 339 24.02 -1.24 -23.52
C GLN A 339 25.18 -1.23 -22.52
N ILE A 340 25.25 -0.25 -21.62
CA ILE A 340 26.26 -0.19 -20.55
C ILE A 340 26.19 -1.46 -19.70
N LYS A 341 24.99 -1.86 -19.26
CA LYS A 341 24.76 -3.09 -18.49
C LYS A 341 25.27 -4.33 -19.22
N ARG A 342 25.04 -4.44 -20.53
CA ARG A 342 25.53 -5.58 -21.34
C ARG A 342 27.06 -5.61 -21.43
N ILE A 343 27.70 -4.45 -21.56
CA ILE A 343 29.16 -4.35 -21.61
C ILE A 343 29.76 -4.81 -20.28
N VAL A 344 29.27 -4.29 -19.15
CA VAL A 344 29.76 -4.71 -17.82
C VAL A 344 29.56 -6.21 -17.59
N ILE A 345 28.41 -6.77 -17.99
CA ILE A 345 28.18 -8.22 -17.91
C ILE A 345 29.19 -8.99 -18.78
N ASN A 346 29.47 -8.52 -20.00
CA ASN A 346 30.38 -9.19 -20.92
C ASN A 346 31.80 -9.25 -20.35
N GLU A 347 32.34 -8.11 -19.91
CA GLU A 347 33.68 -8.05 -19.31
C GLU A 347 33.78 -8.91 -18.05
N SER A 348 32.74 -8.90 -17.22
CA SER A 348 32.68 -9.73 -16.01
C SER A 348 32.66 -11.22 -16.33
N ARG A 349 31.99 -11.63 -17.41
CA ARG A 349 31.97 -13.02 -17.87
C ARG A 349 33.31 -13.44 -18.47
N GLU A 350 33.95 -12.57 -19.23
CA GLU A 350 35.29 -12.83 -19.78
C GLU A 350 36.33 -12.97 -18.68
N ALA A 351 36.33 -12.07 -17.69
CA ALA A 351 37.19 -12.15 -16.52
C ALA A 351 36.97 -13.47 -15.77
N LYS A 352 35.71 -13.81 -15.48
CA LYS A 352 35.36 -15.11 -14.87
C LYS A 352 35.87 -16.29 -15.69
N SER A 353 35.68 -16.28 -17.01
CA SER A 353 36.08 -17.40 -17.88
C SER A 353 37.58 -17.63 -17.88
N ARG A 354 38.40 -16.57 -17.72
CA ARG A 354 39.86 -16.66 -17.71
C ARG A 354 40.41 -17.12 -16.36
N LEU A 355 39.76 -16.72 -15.28
CA LEU A 355 40.29 -16.87 -13.92
C LEU A 355 39.61 -17.96 -13.09
N LYS A 356 38.45 -18.46 -13.55
CA LYS A 356 37.77 -19.58 -12.90
C LYS A 356 38.70 -20.81 -12.87
N LYS A 357 39.08 -21.19 -11.67
CA LYS A 357 39.87 -22.40 -11.36
C LYS A 357 39.02 -23.34 -10.50
N GLU A 358 39.16 -24.65 -10.70
CA GLU A 358 38.49 -25.63 -9.84
C GLU A 358 39.19 -25.70 -8.48
N ASN A 359 38.41 -25.63 -7.39
CA ASN A 359 38.85 -25.78 -6.00
C ASN A 359 39.80 -24.70 -5.45
N THR A 360 40.00 -23.58 -6.15
CA THR A 360 40.73 -22.42 -5.62
C THR A 360 39.87 -21.15 -5.68
N PRO A 361 39.93 -20.27 -4.67
CA PRO A 361 39.33 -18.95 -4.75
C PRO A 361 39.88 -18.17 -5.94
N TYR A 362 39.00 -17.46 -6.66
CA TYR A 362 39.37 -16.62 -7.81
C TYR A 362 38.69 -15.24 -7.77
N GLY A 363 37.95 -14.91 -6.69
CA GLY A 363 37.14 -13.71 -6.62
C GLY A 363 37.95 -12.42 -6.67
N THR A 364 39.05 -12.35 -5.92
CA THR A 364 39.95 -11.18 -5.89
C THR A 364 40.65 -10.95 -7.23
N GLU A 365 41.24 -12.00 -7.81
CA GLU A 365 41.85 -11.92 -9.14
C GLU A 365 40.81 -11.50 -10.19
N MET A 366 39.59 -12.03 -10.10
CA MET A 366 38.49 -11.68 -11.00
C MET A 366 38.04 -10.23 -10.85
N LEU A 367 37.96 -9.71 -9.62
CA LEU A 367 37.60 -8.32 -9.39
C LEU A 367 38.66 -7.39 -10.01
N HIS A 368 39.95 -7.63 -9.79
CA HIS A 368 41.02 -6.84 -10.39
C HIS A 368 41.01 -6.88 -11.93
N GLU A 369 40.80 -8.05 -12.54
CA GLU A 369 40.68 -8.17 -14.01
C GLU A 369 39.46 -7.41 -14.54
N ILE A 370 38.34 -7.40 -13.81
CA ILE A 370 37.16 -6.59 -14.17
C ILE A 370 37.52 -5.10 -14.10
N GLU A 371 38.20 -4.67 -13.05
CA GLU A 371 38.59 -3.28 -12.86
C GLU A 371 39.49 -2.78 -14.00
N ASP A 372 40.51 -3.57 -14.37
CA ASP A 372 41.41 -3.22 -15.46
C ASP A 372 40.68 -3.13 -16.80
N ARG A 373 39.77 -4.08 -17.08
CA ARG A 373 38.92 -4.05 -18.29
C ARG A 373 38.00 -2.85 -18.35
N LEU A 374 37.33 -2.52 -17.25
CA LEU A 374 36.44 -1.36 -17.19
C LEU A 374 37.24 -0.06 -17.33
N ARG A 375 38.44 0.01 -16.77
CA ARG A 375 39.36 1.15 -16.93
C ARG A 375 39.83 1.29 -18.39
N ASP A 376 40.09 0.19 -19.07
CA ASP A 376 40.43 0.19 -20.49
C ASP A 376 39.26 0.63 -21.37
N ILE A 377 38.03 0.22 -21.05
CA ILE A 377 36.83 0.66 -21.77
C ILE A 377 36.64 2.17 -21.64
N THR A 378 36.73 2.72 -20.44
CA THR A 378 36.57 4.17 -20.26
C THR A 378 37.69 4.96 -20.92
N ARG A 379 38.90 4.40 -21.02
CA ARG A 379 40.06 5.04 -21.65
C ARG A 379 40.06 4.97 -23.18
N TYR A 380 39.74 3.81 -23.75
CA TYR A 380 39.92 3.54 -25.18
C TYR A 380 38.60 3.48 -25.96
N ARG A 381 37.48 3.25 -25.28
CA ARG A 381 36.14 3.10 -25.88
C ARG A 381 35.05 3.87 -25.11
N PRO A 382 35.25 5.15 -24.73
CA PRO A 382 34.31 5.88 -23.88
C PRO A 382 32.90 6.01 -24.48
N ASN A 383 32.79 6.09 -25.81
CA ASN A 383 31.52 6.20 -26.51
C ASN A 383 30.64 4.95 -26.37
N ASP A 384 31.24 3.77 -26.20
CA ASP A 384 30.48 2.51 -26.09
C ASP A 384 29.72 2.43 -24.77
N VAL A 385 30.19 3.19 -23.76
CA VAL A 385 29.58 3.32 -22.44
C VAL A 385 29.03 4.73 -22.20
N PHE A 386 28.80 5.52 -23.25
CA PHE A 386 28.20 6.86 -23.18
C PHE A 386 28.93 7.79 -22.18
N GLU A 387 30.26 7.73 -22.18
CA GLU A 387 31.13 8.52 -21.29
C GLU A 387 30.88 8.28 -19.78
N CYS A 388 30.30 7.12 -19.44
CA CYS A 388 30.08 6.72 -18.05
C CYS A 388 31.42 6.58 -17.31
N PRO A 389 31.61 7.24 -16.15
CA PRO A 389 32.85 7.14 -15.38
C PRO A 389 33.16 5.72 -14.91
N TYR A 390 34.43 5.41 -14.74
CA TYR A 390 34.90 4.09 -14.32
C TYR A 390 34.29 3.65 -12.98
N GLU A 391 34.22 4.58 -12.03
CA GLU A 391 33.69 4.39 -10.69
C GLU A 391 32.22 3.93 -10.73
N ILE A 392 31.43 4.50 -11.65
CA ILE A 392 30.04 4.14 -11.88
C ILE A 392 29.91 2.77 -12.54
N LEU A 393 30.78 2.45 -13.50
CA LEU A 393 30.83 1.11 -14.11
C LEU A 393 31.21 0.04 -13.08
N LYS A 394 32.14 0.35 -12.18
CA LYS A 394 32.51 -0.52 -11.05
C LYS A 394 31.35 -0.68 -10.07
N GLY A 395 30.61 0.39 -9.76
CA GLY A 395 29.37 0.30 -8.98
C GLY A 395 28.31 -0.60 -9.62
N LEU A 396 28.18 -0.57 -10.96
CA LEU A 396 27.28 -1.44 -11.71
C LEU A 396 27.64 -2.93 -11.58
N VAL A 397 28.92 -3.28 -11.35
CA VAL A 397 29.33 -4.65 -11.00
C VAL A 397 28.70 -5.09 -9.69
N GLY A 398 28.63 -4.20 -8.69
CA GLY A 398 27.96 -4.45 -7.42
C GLY A 398 26.46 -4.72 -7.60
N ILE A 399 25.78 -3.85 -8.38
CA ILE A 399 24.35 -4.02 -8.73
C ILE A 399 24.12 -5.38 -9.42
N LEU A 400 24.95 -5.72 -10.39
CA LEU A 400 24.84 -6.97 -11.16
C LEU A 400 25.18 -8.23 -10.36
N THR A 401 26.05 -8.11 -9.36
CA THR A 401 26.38 -9.19 -8.42
C THR A 401 25.20 -9.46 -7.51
N ASN A 402 24.54 -8.38 -7.06
CA ASN A 402 23.30 -8.44 -6.31
C ASN A 402 22.19 -9.16 -7.11
N ASP A 403 21.99 -8.78 -8.38
CA ASP A 403 21.04 -9.39 -9.35
C ASP A 403 21.40 -10.84 -9.78
N CYS A 404 22.37 -11.49 -9.13
CA CYS A 404 22.88 -12.83 -9.48
C CYS A 404 23.40 -12.94 -10.93
N LYS A 405 23.74 -11.83 -11.61
CA LYS A 405 24.27 -11.86 -12.98
C LYS A 405 25.79 -12.03 -13.02
N ILE A 406 26.46 -11.61 -11.95
CA ILE A 406 27.91 -11.77 -11.74
C ILE A 406 28.12 -12.61 -10.47
N SER A 407 29.14 -13.46 -10.48
CA SER A 407 29.48 -14.35 -9.37
C SER A 407 31.00 -14.50 -9.25
N PHE A 408 31.54 -14.22 -8.08
CA PHE A 408 32.97 -14.29 -7.77
C PHE A 408 33.44 -15.65 -7.25
N SER A 409 32.51 -16.60 -7.09
CA SER A 409 32.75 -17.95 -6.59
C SER A 409 31.73 -18.93 -7.18
N LYS A 410 31.92 -20.22 -6.88
CA LYS A 410 30.96 -21.27 -7.22
C LYS A 410 29.71 -21.10 -6.35
N GLU A 411 28.54 -21.27 -6.95
CA GLU A 411 27.28 -21.25 -6.21
C GLU A 411 27.23 -22.39 -5.16
N PRO A 412 26.86 -22.07 -3.91
CA PRO A 412 26.75 -23.08 -2.85
C PRO A 412 25.58 -24.04 -3.13
N LEU A 413 25.64 -25.23 -2.54
CA LEU A 413 24.53 -26.20 -2.57
C LEU A 413 23.29 -25.56 -1.91
N GLY A 414 22.14 -25.59 -2.59
CA GLY A 414 20.92 -24.86 -2.18
C GLY A 414 20.78 -23.44 -2.75
N GLY A 415 21.79 -22.94 -3.47
CA GLY A 415 21.74 -21.63 -4.10
C GLY A 415 22.06 -20.47 -3.15
N TRP A 416 22.27 -19.28 -3.71
CA TRP A 416 22.73 -18.13 -2.92
C TRP A 416 21.72 -17.63 -1.89
N ILE A 417 20.43 -17.72 -2.16
CA ILE A 417 19.37 -17.15 -1.32
C ILE A 417 19.16 -17.96 -0.04
N GLU A 418 19.25 -19.30 -0.10
CA GLU A 418 19.08 -20.18 1.06
C GLU A 418 20.25 -20.05 2.06
N ASN A 419 21.45 -19.72 1.57
CA ASN A 419 22.68 -19.67 2.36
C ASN A 419 22.97 -18.31 3.00
N VAL A 420 22.25 -17.24 2.63
CA VAL A 420 22.34 -15.93 3.31
C VAL A 420 21.75 -15.98 4.74
N ASN A 421 20.89 -16.97 5.05
CA ASN A 421 20.25 -17.14 6.35
C ASN A 421 20.94 -18.15 7.29
N VAL A 422 22.06 -18.75 6.88
CA VAL A 422 22.75 -19.77 7.69
C VAL A 422 24.10 -19.23 8.14
N SER A 423 24.12 -18.69 9.36
CA SER A 423 25.25 -18.49 10.30
C SER A 423 25.51 -17.03 10.71
N ASN A 424 25.25 -16.79 12.01
CA ASN A 424 25.73 -15.75 12.94
C ASN A 424 25.31 -14.29 12.75
#